data_AF-W7TQ44-F1
#
_entry.id   AF-W7TQ44-F1
#
_cell.length_a   1.000
_cell.length_b   1.000
_cell.length_c   1.000
_cell.angle_alpha   90.00
_cell.angle_beta   90.00
_cell.angle_gamma   90.00
#
_symmetry.space_group_name_H-M   'P 1'
#
loop_
_entity.id
_entity.type
_entity.pdbx_description
1 polymer ?
#
loop_
_entity_poly.entity_id
_entity_poly.type
_entity_poly.pdbx_seq_one_letter_code
_entity_poly.pdbx_strand_id
1 'polypeptide(L)'
;MQTTAMVSFLLFSISGQPRCSALLHVRLPLRPLPALDRVRPFYHHVHTFLRPFPRMPKGMSCLYSTSSASLQAPTLNSDKSSEEAPLPAPPKRKESAEHFAYWFTTYAFLMPEIRPVTFLSMVFSAVVALAYKHGVIGALDLQPHSLLAGPLGFLLTFRAQQGFDRCQGARRTWDTVLDTSRDMARCVGGADILLSDDKYSFPAGRLIALIQAYGILLEEFVTRIPREDELKELLSEQDLLVLEARRTHRPVALIEIMAQEVARIARAQTTFRESPYFSRLLNCIDQLGHHTTLIHSLTKTPVPPIFYTHALRFLTLYVFTLPLALVDKIPGGALVPVIGLMTWILFGLRELGIKAQYPFSTGLVNVKTVWEEVVFNTPDLLKDAVQKVKKQM
;
A
#
# COMPACT_ATOMS: atom_id res chain seq x y z
N MET A 1 51.52 -17.81 4.02
CA MET A 1 51.32 -18.09 2.57
C MET A 1 50.08 -18.96 2.32
N GLN A 2 48.97 -18.71 3.04
CA GLN A 2 47.70 -19.46 2.92
C GLN A 2 46.45 -18.56 2.86
N THR A 3 46.60 -17.23 2.94
CA THR A 3 45.47 -16.27 2.91
C THR A 3 44.99 -15.92 1.49
N THR A 4 45.76 -16.24 0.44
CA THR A 4 45.40 -15.96 -0.96
C THR A 4 44.53 -17.04 -1.62
N ALA A 5 44.46 -18.25 -1.05
CA ALA A 5 43.67 -19.34 -1.63
C ALA A 5 42.15 -19.20 -1.40
N MET A 6 41.75 -18.63 -0.25
CA MET A 6 40.33 -18.51 0.10
C MET A 6 39.61 -17.37 -0.64
N VAL A 7 40.33 -16.30 -0.99
CA VAL A 7 39.80 -15.20 -1.83
C VAL A 7 39.67 -15.64 -3.29
N SER A 8 40.56 -16.53 -3.76
CA SER A 8 40.51 -17.06 -5.13
C SER A 8 39.31 -17.98 -5.35
N PHE A 9 38.88 -18.74 -4.33
CA PHE A 9 37.68 -19.60 -4.46
C PHE A 9 36.37 -18.82 -4.52
N LEU A 10 36.32 -17.62 -3.93
CA LEU A 10 35.16 -16.71 -4.02
C LEU A 10 35.17 -15.88 -5.31
N LEU A 11 36.34 -15.62 -5.91
CA LEU A 11 36.46 -14.90 -7.19
C LEU A 11 36.33 -15.82 -8.42
N PHE A 12 36.62 -17.12 -8.32
CA PHE A 12 36.52 -18.05 -9.45
C PHE A 12 35.07 -18.42 -9.82
N SER A 13 34.08 -18.11 -8.98
CA SER A 13 32.65 -18.25 -9.32
C SER A 13 32.09 -16.99 -10.02
N ILE A 14 32.94 -16.01 -10.33
CA ILE A 14 32.54 -14.69 -10.86
C ILE A 14 33.07 -14.46 -12.30
N SER A 15 33.92 -15.33 -12.86
CA SER A 15 34.34 -15.25 -14.27
C SER A 15 33.51 -16.14 -15.21
N GLY A 16 32.27 -15.72 -15.49
CA GLY A 16 31.48 -16.22 -16.63
C GLY A 16 31.15 -15.06 -17.57
N GLN A 17 32.10 -14.67 -18.42
CA GLN A 17 31.88 -13.68 -19.49
C GLN A 17 30.97 -14.26 -20.59
N PRO A 18 30.27 -13.40 -21.36
CA PRO A 18 29.06 -13.72 -22.08
C PRO A 18 29.35 -14.31 -23.46
N ARG A 19 28.62 -15.34 -23.87
CA ARG A 19 28.50 -15.73 -25.28
C ARG A 19 27.07 -15.48 -25.73
N CYS A 20 26.94 -14.54 -26.66
CA CYS A 20 25.75 -14.37 -27.48
C CYS A 20 25.50 -15.62 -28.35
N SER A 21 24.23 -15.77 -28.72
CA SER A 21 23.67 -16.69 -29.73
C SER A 21 23.45 -18.14 -29.33
N ALA A 22 22.23 -18.42 -28.83
CA ALA A 22 21.35 -19.46 -29.39
C ALA A 22 19.92 -19.26 -28.84
N LEU A 23 18.97 -18.98 -29.73
CA LEU A 23 17.54 -19.11 -29.47
C LEU A 23 17.24 -20.55 -29.03
N LEU A 24 16.77 -20.73 -27.79
CA LEU A 24 16.07 -21.95 -27.39
C LEU A 24 14.86 -21.56 -26.55
N HIS A 25 13.67 -21.66 -27.16
CA HIS A 25 12.39 -21.59 -26.48
C HIS A 25 12.27 -22.73 -25.46
N VAL A 26 12.67 -22.48 -24.22
CA VAL A 26 12.38 -23.37 -23.08
C VAL A 26 11.21 -22.78 -22.31
N ARG A 27 10.01 -23.31 -22.58
CA ARG A 27 8.83 -23.13 -21.72
C ARG A 27 9.10 -23.82 -20.38
N LEU A 28 9.48 -23.06 -19.37
CA LEU A 28 9.50 -23.54 -17.98
C LEU A 28 8.07 -23.50 -17.42
N PRO A 29 7.53 -24.62 -16.89
CA PRO A 29 6.24 -24.61 -16.21
C PRO A 29 6.37 -23.85 -14.89
N LEU A 30 5.59 -22.79 -14.74
CA LEU A 30 5.42 -22.06 -13.48
C LEU A 30 4.92 -23.04 -12.41
N ARG A 31 5.77 -23.34 -11.43
CA ARG A 31 5.40 -24.07 -10.22
C ARG A 31 4.36 -23.22 -9.46
N PRO A 32 3.19 -23.77 -9.09
CA PRO A 32 2.26 -23.05 -8.25
C PRO A 32 2.88 -22.85 -6.85
N LEU A 33 2.87 -21.61 -6.37
CA LEU A 33 3.20 -21.27 -4.99
C LEU A 33 2.19 -21.98 -4.05
N PRO A 34 2.63 -22.48 -2.89
CA PRO A 34 1.77 -23.27 -2.01
C PRO A 34 0.58 -22.44 -1.48
N ALA A 35 -0.57 -23.10 -1.41
CA ALA A 35 -1.87 -22.57 -1.06
C ALA A 35 -1.88 -21.75 0.24
N LEU A 36 -2.57 -20.60 0.18
CA LEU A 36 -2.80 -19.61 1.22
C LEU A 36 -3.82 -20.06 2.30
N ASP A 37 -3.90 -21.36 2.61
CA ASP A 37 -4.89 -21.90 3.56
C ASP A 37 -4.46 -21.85 5.04
N ARG A 38 -3.27 -21.32 5.36
CA ARG A 38 -2.74 -21.28 6.74
C ARG A 38 -2.78 -19.92 7.44
N VAL A 39 -3.53 -18.94 6.95
CA VAL A 39 -3.64 -17.61 7.60
C VAL A 39 -5.00 -17.40 8.29
N ARG A 40 -5.88 -18.41 8.28
CA ARG A 40 -7.27 -18.28 8.76
C ARG A 40 -7.50 -18.00 10.26
N PRO A 41 -6.60 -18.26 11.24
CA PRO A 41 -6.96 -18.01 12.64
C PRO A 41 -6.62 -16.59 13.16
N PHE A 42 -5.90 -15.73 12.43
CA PHE A 42 -5.43 -14.45 12.99
C PHE A 42 -6.40 -13.27 12.80
N TYR A 43 -7.40 -13.41 11.92
CA TYR A 43 -8.40 -12.36 11.66
C TYR A 43 -9.35 -12.12 12.86
N HIS A 44 -9.54 -13.10 13.74
CA HIS A 44 -10.56 -12.99 14.79
C HIS A 44 -10.13 -12.17 16.02
N HIS A 45 -8.84 -11.96 16.25
CA HIS A 45 -8.36 -11.29 17.47
C HIS A 45 -8.23 -9.77 17.35
N VAL A 46 -8.24 -9.21 16.14
CA VAL A 46 -8.14 -7.75 15.92
C VAL A 46 -9.53 -7.08 15.94
N HIS A 47 -10.61 -7.84 15.69
CA HIS A 47 -11.98 -7.31 15.63
C HIS A 47 -12.60 -6.95 17.00
N THR A 48 -12.00 -7.35 18.13
CA THR A 48 -12.63 -7.17 19.45
C THR A 48 -12.35 -5.81 20.11
N PHE A 49 -11.45 -4.98 19.56
CA PHE A 49 -10.98 -3.76 20.26
C PHE A 49 -11.33 -2.41 19.61
N LEU A 50 -12.06 -2.37 18.50
CA LEU A 50 -12.57 -1.13 17.92
C LEU A 50 -14.09 -1.05 18.15
N ARG A 51 -14.49 -0.51 19.31
CA ARG A 51 -15.89 -0.09 19.51
C ARG A 51 -16.22 1.06 18.55
N PRO A 52 -17.46 1.12 18.02
CA PRO A 52 -17.89 2.24 17.19
C PRO A 52 -17.88 3.54 18.01
N PHE A 53 -17.35 4.61 17.43
CA PHE A 53 -17.45 5.97 17.98
C PHE A 53 -18.92 6.34 18.21
N PRO A 54 -19.26 7.09 19.27
CA PRO A 54 -20.64 7.44 19.59
C PRO A 54 -21.21 8.41 18.55
N ARG A 55 -22.50 8.21 18.24
CA ARG A 55 -23.33 9.05 17.35
C ARG A 55 -23.14 10.54 17.64
N MET A 56 -22.80 11.33 16.62
CA MET A 56 -22.96 12.79 16.71
C MET A 56 -24.45 13.15 16.81
N PRO A 57 -24.83 14.12 17.65
CA PRO A 57 -26.21 14.60 17.72
C PRO A 57 -26.58 15.40 16.48
N LYS A 58 -27.84 15.25 16.05
CA LYS A 58 -28.46 15.94 14.91
C LYS A 58 -28.54 17.44 15.19
N GLY A 59 -27.97 18.31 14.34
CA GLY A 59 -28.26 19.74 14.42
C GLY A 59 -27.25 20.77 13.94
N MET A 60 -26.28 20.47 13.06
CA MET A 60 -25.42 21.51 12.47
C MET A 60 -25.45 21.47 10.93
N SER A 61 -26.14 22.46 10.38
CA SER A 61 -26.29 22.75 8.96
C SER A 61 -25.00 23.28 8.35
N CYS A 62 -24.82 23.00 7.06
CA CYS A 62 -23.73 23.42 6.18
C CYS A 62 -23.34 24.90 6.31
N LEU A 63 -22.03 25.19 6.27
CA LEU A 63 -21.51 26.34 5.52
C LEU A 63 -20.19 25.93 4.84
N TYR A 64 -20.29 25.70 3.52
CA TYR A 64 -19.16 25.71 2.59
C TYR A 64 -18.93 27.17 2.15
N SER A 65 -17.67 27.59 2.05
CA SER A 65 -17.26 28.62 1.09
C SER A 65 -15.79 28.43 0.73
N THR A 66 -15.56 28.21 -0.57
CA THR A 66 -14.28 28.31 -1.26
C THR A 66 -14.33 29.57 -2.13
N SER A 67 -13.37 30.49 -2.02
CA SER A 67 -12.75 31.21 -3.15
C SER A 67 -11.73 32.27 -2.70
N SER A 68 -10.61 32.30 -3.42
CA SER A 68 -9.61 33.35 -3.52
C SER A 68 -10.15 34.66 -4.14
N ALA A 69 -9.80 35.83 -3.58
CA ALA A 69 -9.41 37.07 -4.28
C ALA A 69 -9.48 38.29 -3.32
N SER A 70 -8.51 39.18 -3.46
CA SER A 70 -8.30 40.42 -2.71
C SER A 70 -9.44 41.44 -2.83
N LEU A 71 -10.01 41.84 -1.70
CA LEU A 71 -10.66 43.14 -1.51
C LEU A 71 -10.48 43.56 -0.04
N GLN A 72 -9.89 44.74 0.19
CA GLN A 72 -9.90 45.39 1.49
C GLN A 72 -11.35 45.70 1.88
N ALA A 73 -11.76 45.23 3.06
CA ALA A 73 -13.04 45.55 3.67
C ALA A 73 -12.81 46.19 5.06
N PRO A 74 -13.73 47.04 5.52
CA PRO A 74 -13.48 48.05 6.54
C PRO A 74 -13.46 47.48 7.95
N THR A 75 -12.77 48.19 8.84
CA THR A 75 -12.78 47.99 10.30
C THR A 75 -14.21 47.99 10.84
N LEU A 76 -14.65 46.86 11.39
CA LEU A 76 -15.86 46.76 12.21
C LEU A 76 -15.49 46.07 13.53
N ASN A 77 -15.94 46.75 14.59
CA ASN A 77 -15.49 46.63 15.96
C ASN A 77 -15.70 45.24 16.59
N SER A 78 -14.82 45.00 17.57
CA SER A 78 -14.94 44.06 18.66
C SER A 78 -16.38 43.93 19.18
N ASP A 79 -16.90 42.71 19.20
CA ASP A 79 -17.46 42.09 20.41
C ASP A 79 -18.09 40.74 20.06
N LYS A 80 -17.39 39.67 20.47
CA LYS A 80 -17.84 38.29 20.80
C LYS A 80 -16.67 37.34 20.53
N SER A 81 -15.86 37.13 21.55
CA SER A 81 -14.93 36.01 21.65
C SER A 81 -15.71 34.72 21.53
N SER A 82 -15.76 34.17 20.31
CA SER A 82 -16.21 32.81 20.07
C SER A 82 -15.07 31.92 20.53
N GLU A 83 -15.22 31.36 21.71
CA GLU A 83 -14.26 30.43 22.31
C GLU A 83 -14.25 29.16 21.44
N GLU A 84 -13.32 29.12 20.49
CA GLU A 84 -13.04 27.96 19.65
C GLU A 84 -12.53 26.85 20.59
N ALA A 85 -13.36 25.82 20.79
CA ALA A 85 -13.03 24.71 21.68
C ALA A 85 -11.64 24.15 21.30
N PRO A 86 -10.69 24.03 22.25
CA PRO A 86 -9.38 23.49 21.95
C PRO A 86 -9.51 22.12 21.28
N LEU A 87 -8.81 21.93 20.16
CA LEU A 87 -8.67 20.62 19.54
C LEU A 87 -8.40 19.57 20.64
N PRO A 88 -9.10 18.43 20.66
CA PRO A 88 -8.89 17.43 21.69
C PRO A 88 -7.41 17.06 21.71
N ALA A 89 -6.77 17.26 22.87
CA ALA A 89 -5.37 16.91 23.06
C ALA A 89 -5.17 15.44 22.64
N PRO A 90 -4.05 15.10 21.98
CA PRO A 90 -3.78 13.72 21.59
C PRO A 90 -3.94 12.82 22.83
N PRO A 91 -4.61 11.66 22.71
CA PRO A 91 -4.86 10.80 23.85
C PRO A 91 -3.53 10.49 24.55
N LYS A 92 -3.46 10.73 25.86
CA LYS A 92 -2.30 10.38 26.68
C LYS A 92 -2.08 8.86 26.57
N ARG A 93 -1.17 8.48 25.69
CA ARG A 93 -0.83 7.10 25.38
C ARG A 93 -0.23 6.44 26.63
N LYS A 94 -0.71 5.25 27.02
CA LYS A 94 -0.06 4.43 28.06
C LYS A 94 1.17 3.76 27.42
N GLU A 95 2.27 4.51 27.36
CA GLU A 95 3.41 4.28 26.45
C GLU A 95 4.36 3.11 26.74
N SER A 96 4.35 2.44 27.89
CA SER A 96 5.46 1.48 28.16
C SER A 96 5.17 0.03 27.73
N ALA A 97 4.03 -0.54 28.15
CA ALA A 97 3.72 -1.94 27.90
C ALA A 97 3.24 -2.20 26.46
N GLU A 98 2.47 -1.27 25.90
CA GLU A 98 1.97 -1.35 24.53
C GLU A 98 3.10 -1.23 23.51
N HIS A 99 4.14 -0.45 23.80
CA HIS A 99 5.30 -0.31 22.91
C HIS A 99 6.13 -1.59 22.84
N PHE A 100 6.31 -2.28 23.97
CA PHE A 100 7.04 -3.55 24.00
C PHE A 100 6.27 -4.65 23.27
N ALA A 101 4.96 -4.76 23.51
CA ALA A 101 4.10 -5.67 22.75
C ALA A 101 4.08 -5.33 21.26
N TYR A 102 3.98 -4.05 20.90
CA TYR A 102 4.02 -3.56 19.52
C TYR A 102 5.36 -3.84 18.82
N TRP A 103 6.47 -3.77 19.57
CA TRP A 103 7.79 -4.14 19.11
C TRP A 103 7.77 -5.61 18.67
N PHE A 104 7.36 -6.53 19.53
CA PHE A 104 7.30 -7.96 19.18
C PHE A 104 6.28 -8.29 18.09
N THR A 105 5.12 -7.63 18.03
CA THR A 105 4.11 -7.90 16.99
C THR A 105 4.52 -7.37 15.61
N THR A 106 5.12 -6.18 15.54
CA THR A 106 5.63 -5.60 14.29
C THR A 106 6.81 -6.42 13.76
N TYR A 107 7.69 -6.91 14.65
CA TYR A 107 8.77 -7.78 14.24
C TYR A 107 8.28 -9.19 13.87
N ALA A 108 7.25 -9.74 14.52
CA ALA A 108 6.67 -11.03 14.13
C ALA A 108 6.22 -11.06 12.66
N PHE A 109 5.77 -9.92 12.13
CA PHE A 109 5.46 -9.76 10.71
C PHE A 109 6.69 -9.87 9.79
N LEU A 110 7.87 -9.42 10.23
CA LEU A 110 9.13 -9.42 9.47
C LEU A 110 9.95 -10.71 9.64
N MET A 111 9.67 -11.47 10.71
CA MET A 111 10.47 -12.64 11.09
C MET A 111 10.49 -13.81 10.10
N PRO A 112 9.42 -14.17 9.35
CA PRO A 112 9.45 -15.33 8.46
C PRO A 112 10.61 -15.33 7.47
N GLU A 113 10.94 -14.16 6.93
CA GLU A 113 11.94 -13.99 5.88
C GLU A 113 13.37 -13.84 6.43
N ILE A 114 13.53 -13.28 7.63
CA ILE A 114 14.83 -12.99 8.26
C ILE A 114 15.39 -14.22 9.00
N ARG A 115 14.50 -15.02 9.61
CA ARG A 115 14.83 -16.23 10.39
C ARG A 115 15.89 -17.14 9.75
N PRO A 116 15.79 -17.56 8.48
CA PRO A 116 16.77 -18.47 7.90
C PRO A 116 18.17 -17.86 7.80
N VAL A 117 18.27 -16.57 7.47
CA VAL A 117 19.56 -15.89 7.32
C VAL A 117 20.22 -15.66 8.68
N THR A 118 19.45 -15.23 9.68
CA THR A 118 19.95 -15.07 11.07
C THR A 118 20.41 -16.40 11.64
N PHE A 119 19.64 -17.48 11.43
CA PHE A 119 20.05 -18.81 11.89
C PHE A 119 21.34 -19.27 11.18
N LEU A 120 21.42 -19.09 9.87
CA LEU A 120 22.61 -19.45 9.09
C LEU A 120 23.84 -18.65 9.53
N SER A 121 23.72 -17.35 9.79
CA SER A 121 24.83 -16.52 10.26
C SER A 121 25.27 -16.89 11.67
N MET A 122 24.34 -17.27 12.56
CA MET A 122 24.66 -17.80 13.90
C MET A 122 25.42 -19.13 13.82
N VAL A 123 24.96 -20.07 13.00
CA VAL A 123 25.64 -21.36 12.78
C VAL A 123 27.03 -21.13 12.20
N PHE A 124 27.15 -20.28 11.18
CA PHE A 124 28.43 -19.93 10.59
C PHE A 124 29.38 -19.29 11.61
N SER A 125 28.87 -18.41 12.47
CA SER A 125 29.67 -17.79 13.54
C SER A 125 30.15 -18.79 14.59
N ALA A 126 29.33 -19.81 14.90
CA ALA A 126 29.73 -20.90 15.79
C ALA A 126 30.85 -21.75 15.17
N VAL A 127 30.76 -22.04 13.86
CA VAL A 127 31.82 -22.75 13.12
C VAL A 127 33.12 -21.93 13.12
N VAL A 128 33.04 -20.62 12.88
CA VAL A 128 34.20 -19.71 12.93
C VAL A 128 34.83 -19.69 14.33
N ALA A 129 34.03 -19.58 15.39
CA ALA A 129 34.53 -19.61 16.77
C ALA A 129 35.25 -20.92 17.10
N LEU A 130 34.70 -22.06 16.66
CA LEU A 130 35.32 -23.37 16.85
C LEU A 130 36.61 -23.52 16.03
N ALA A 131 36.60 -23.10 14.77
CA ALA A 131 37.76 -23.17 13.88
C ALA A 131 38.93 -22.31 14.40
N TYR A 132 38.63 -21.13 14.94
CA TYR A 132 39.63 -20.26 15.57
C TYR A 132 40.19 -20.88 16.85
N LYS A 133 39.32 -21.46 17.71
CA LYS A 133 39.76 -22.18 18.93
C LYS A 133 40.72 -23.33 18.63
N HIS A 134 40.55 -24.02 17.50
CA HIS A 134 41.42 -25.12 17.07
C HIS A 134 42.61 -24.64 16.21
N GLY A 135 42.80 -23.34 16.03
CA GLY A 135 43.92 -22.77 15.27
C GLY A 135 43.87 -23.00 13.76
N VAL A 136 42.70 -23.37 13.20
CA VAL A 136 42.53 -23.65 11.76
C VAL A 136 42.46 -22.36 10.94
N ILE A 137 41.94 -21.29 11.53
CA ILE A 137 41.75 -19.99 10.87
C ILE A 137 42.36 -18.86 11.70
N GLY A 138 42.88 -17.84 11.01
CA GLY A 138 43.32 -16.59 11.61
C GLY A 138 42.21 -15.55 11.68
N ALA A 139 42.36 -14.56 12.57
CA ALA A 139 41.47 -13.41 12.64
C ALA A 139 41.73 -12.45 11.46
N LEU A 140 40.65 -11.86 10.93
CA LEU A 140 40.74 -10.75 9.99
C LEU A 140 40.85 -9.43 10.74
N ASP A 141 41.47 -8.44 10.10
CA ASP A 141 41.48 -7.08 10.62
C ASP A 141 40.05 -6.49 10.63
N LEU A 142 39.72 -5.76 11.68
CA LEU A 142 38.40 -5.15 11.90
C LEU A 142 38.24 -3.82 11.14
N GLN A 143 39.36 -3.18 10.76
CA GLN A 143 39.35 -1.87 10.12
C GLN A 143 38.49 -1.81 8.83
N PRO A 144 38.50 -2.80 7.92
CA PRO A 144 37.63 -2.79 6.74
C PRO A 144 36.13 -2.78 7.09
N HIS A 145 35.69 -3.55 8.09
CA HIS A 145 34.29 -3.56 8.53
C HIS A 145 33.88 -2.21 9.12
N SER A 146 34.74 -1.60 9.94
CA SER A 146 34.49 -0.27 10.50
C SER A 146 34.33 0.80 9.41
N LEU A 147 35.15 0.76 8.36
CA LEU A 147 35.04 1.69 7.22
C LEU A 147 33.79 1.44 6.36
N LEU A 148 33.40 0.18 6.19
CA LEU A 148 32.25 -0.22 5.37
C LEU A 148 30.90 -0.06 6.08
N ALA A 149 30.89 0.04 7.41
CA ALA A 149 29.66 0.16 8.21
C ALA A 149 28.84 1.41 7.84
N GLY A 150 29.49 2.56 7.66
CA GLY A 150 28.82 3.82 7.30
C GLY A 150 28.13 3.76 5.93
N PRO A 151 28.87 3.44 4.84
CA PRO A 151 28.27 3.25 3.52
C PRO A 151 27.18 2.19 3.48
N LEU A 152 27.33 1.08 4.23
CA LEU A 152 26.30 0.05 4.32
C LEU A 152 25.03 0.58 4.98
N GLY A 153 25.16 1.27 6.12
CA GLY A 153 24.04 1.90 6.82
C GLY A 153 23.31 2.90 5.94
N PHE A 154 24.04 3.78 5.26
CA PHE A 154 23.47 4.73 4.30
C PHE A 154 22.69 4.02 3.19
N LEU A 155 23.30 2.99 2.58
CA LEU A 155 22.67 2.24 1.49
C LEU A 155 21.39 1.54 1.96
N LEU A 156 21.37 0.94 3.16
CA LEU A 156 20.17 0.30 3.69
C LEU A 156 19.06 1.31 3.99
N THR A 157 19.40 2.43 4.63
CA THR A 157 18.45 3.50 4.96
C THR A 157 17.86 4.12 3.70
N PHE A 158 18.68 4.44 2.70
CA PHE A 158 18.20 4.98 1.42
C PHE A 158 17.22 4.02 0.74
N ARG A 159 17.43 2.71 0.87
CA ARG A 159 16.58 1.68 0.26
C ARG A 159 15.30 1.45 1.05
N ALA A 160 15.34 1.59 2.36
CA ALA A 160 14.14 1.67 3.19
C ALA A 160 13.32 2.93 2.83
N GLN A 161 13.98 4.06 2.63
CA GLN A 161 13.34 5.32 2.24
C GLN A 161 12.62 5.20 0.88
N GLN A 162 13.24 4.61 -0.13
CA GLN A 162 12.58 4.38 -1.43
C GLN A 162 11.29 3.55 -1.31
N GLY A 163 11.30 2.53 -0.45
CA GLY A 163 10.10 1.74 -0.17
C GLY A 163 9.03 2.56 0.55
N PHE A 164 9.44 3.35 1.54
CA PHE A 164 8.56 4.25 2.28
C PHE A 164 7.89 5.30 1.37
N ASP A 165 8.64 5.92 0.47
CA ASP A 165 8.12 6.92 -0.48
C ASP A 165 7.05 6.31 -1.39
N ARG A 166 7.26 5.07 -1.85
CA ARG A 166 6.27 4.31 -2.63
C ARG A 166 5.02 3.98 -1.81
N CYS A 167 5.20 3.57 -0.55
CA CYS A 167 4.08 3.31 0.36
C CYS A 167 3.23 4.57 0.58
N GLN A 168 3.89 5.71 0.81
CA GLN A 168 3.20 6.99 0.96
C GLN A 168 2.51 7.41 -0.34
N GLY A 169 3.16 7.24 -1.50
CA GLY A 169 2.56 7.54 -2.80
C GLY A 169 1.31 6.70 -3.07
N ALA A 170 1.33 5.40 -2.71
CA ALA A 170 0.16 4.54 -2.81
C ALA A 170 -0.97 4.99 -1.89
N ARG A 171 -0.67 5.34 -0.63
CA ARG A 171 -1.67 5.88 0.30
C ARG A 171 -2.30 7.17 -0.23
N ARG A 172 -1.50 8.15 -0.65
CA ARG A 172 -2.01 9.41 -1.21
C ARG A 172 -2.89 9.19 -2.44
N THR A 173 -2.46 8.31 -3.35
CA THR A 173 -3.23 7.97 -4.56
C THR A 173 -4.56 7.35 -4.17
N TRP A 174 -4.55 6.44 -3.19
CA TRP A 174 -5.76 5.83 -2.67
C TRP A 174 -6.69 6.87 -2.04
N ASP A 175 -6.19 7.74 -1.16
CA ASP A 175 -6.94 8.82 -0.54
C ASP A 175 -7.63 9.71 -1.59
N THR A 176 -6.90 10.09 -2.65
CA THR A 176 -7.48 10.87 -3.76
C THR A 176 -8.62 10.12 -4.47
N VAL A 177 -8.49 8.82 -4.71
CA VAL A 177 -9.57 8.02 -5.30
C VAL A 177 -10.85 8.09 -4.45
N LEU A 178 -10.73 8.07 -3.13
CA LEU A 178 -11.88 8.17 -2.23
C LEU A 178 -12.53 9.54 -2.32
N ASP A 179 -11.71 10.59 -2.25
CA ASP A 179 -12.20 11.96 -2.26
C ASP A 179 -12.88 12.28 -3.59
N THR A 180 -12.30 11.85 -4.71
CA THR A 180 -12.92 11.94 -6.04
C THR A 180 -14.23 11.15 -6.11
N SER A 181 -14.28 9.94 -5.54
CA SER A 181 -15.51 9.11 -5.52
C SER A 181 -16.61 9.75 -4.67
N ARG A 182 -16.26 10.36 -3.53
CA ARG A 182 -17.18 11.10 -2.65
C ARG A 182 -17.68 12.36 -3.33
N ASP A 183 -16.80 13.10 -4.00
CA ASP A 183 -17.17 14.28 -4.78
C ASP A 183 -18.09 13.93 -5.94
N MET A 184 -17.82 12.82 -6.64
CA MET A 184 -18.69 12.32 -7.70
C MET A 184 -20.08 12.01 -7.15
N ALA A 185 -20.17 11.31 -6.02
CA ALA A 185 -21.45 11.01 -5.38
C ALA A 185 -22.20 12.27 -4.88
N ARG A 186 -21.49 13.28 -4.37
CA ARG A 186 -22.08 14.59 -4.02
C ARG A 186 -22.65 15.28 -5.25
N CYS A 187 -21.95 15.23 -6.39
CA CYS A 187 -22.44 15.83 -7.64
C CYS A 187 -23.66 15.09 -8.18
N VAL A 188 -23.71 13.75 -8.07
CA VAL A 188 -24.90 12.95 -8.40
C VAL A 188 -26.08 13.36 -7.53
N GLY A 189 -25.90 13.49 -6.21
CA GLY A 189 -26.97 13.92 -5.31
C GLY A 189 -27.42 15.36 -5.56
N GLY A 190 -26.50 16.28 -5.86
CA GLY A 190 -26.82 17.66 -6.21
C GLY A 190 -27.59 17.78 -7.53
N ALA A 191 -27.23 16.96 -8.52
CA ALA A 191 -27.96 16.87 -9.79
C ALA A 191 -29.36 16.26 -9.61
N ASP A 192 -29.50 15.22 -8.77
CA ASP A 192 -30.78 14.59 -8.45
C ASP A 192 -31.78 15.59 -7.83
N ILE A 193 -31.31 16.40 -6.87
CA ILE A 193 -32.12 17.46 -6.26
C ILE A 193 -32.48 18.55 -7.28
N LEU A 194 -31.54 18.97 -8.13
CA LEU A 194 -31.80 19.99 -9.15
C LEU A 194 -32.89 19.56 -10.13
N LEU A 195 -32.97 18.26 -10.43
CA LEU A 195 -33.85 17.69 -11.44
C LEU A 195 -35.08 17.02 -10.83
N SER A 196 -35.33 17.20 -9.52
CA SER A 196 -36.44 16.55 -8.81
C SER A 196 -37.82 16.95 -9.36
N ASP A 197 -37.92 18.17 -9.87
CA ASP A 197 -39.14 18.74 -10.45
C ASP A 197 -39.27 18.48 -11.95
N ASP A 198 -38.25 17.90 -12.58
CA ASP A 198 -38.24 17.63 -14.02
C ASP A 198 -39.07 16.36 -14.33
N LYS A 199 -39.69 16.32 -15.52
CA LYS A 199 -40.56 15.20 -15.94
C LYS A 199 -39.79 13.87 -16.05
N TYR A 200 -38.47 13.94 -16.13
CA TYR A 200 -37.56 12.81 -16.24
C TYR A 200 -36.78 12.64 -14.94
N SER A 201 -36.94 11.49 -14.28
CA SER A 201 -36.13 11.14 -13.12
C SER A 201 -34.65 11.04 -13.49
N PHE A 202 -33.80 11.82 -12.85
CA PHE A 202 -32.36 11.66 -12.95
C PHE A 202 -31.96 10.27 -12.39
N PRO A 203 -31.20 9.43 -13.12
CA PRO A 203 -30.91 8.06 -12.70
C PRO A 203 -29.75 8.01 -11.68
N ALA A 204 -29.90 8.73 -10.56
CA ALA A 204 -28.89 8.80 -9.51
C ALA A 204 -28.43 7.41 -9.05
N GLY A 205 -29.37 6.49 -8.81
CA GLY A 205 -29.08 5.13 -8.34
C GLY A 205 -28.14 4.35 -9.24
N ARG A 206 -28.23 4.51 -10.57
CA ARG A 206 -27.33 3.84 -11.50
C ARG A 206 -25.91 4.40 -11.41
N LEU A 207 -25.74 5.72 -11.41
CA LEU A 207 -24.42 6.35 -11.29
C LEU A 207 -23.75 5.99 -9.95
N ILE A 208 -24.53 5.94 -8.89
CA ILE A 208 -24.07 5.47 -7.58
C ILE A 208 -23.63 4.01 -7.62
N ALA A 209 -24.43 3.12 -8.20
CA ALA A 209 -24.07 1.71 -8.28
C ALA A 209 -22.78 1.51 -9.09
N LEU A 210 -22.57 2.31 -10.14
CA LEU A 210 -21.31 2.34 -10.88
C LEU A 210 -20.15 2.82 -10.00
N ILE A 211 -20.30 3.91 -9.25
CA ILE A 211 -19.28 4.38 -8.29
C ILE A 211 -18.94 3.25 -7.31
N GLN A 212 -19.96 2.50 -6.87
CA GLN A 212 -19.77 1.38 -5.96
C GLN A 212 -18.99 0.22 -6.58
N ALA A 213 -19.40 -0.20 -7.77
CA ALA A 213 -18.74 -1.23 -8.53
C ALA A 213 -17.26 -0.88 -8.83
N TYR A 214 -16.93 0.41 -9.00
CA TYR A 214 -15.57 0.84 -9.23
C TYR A 214 -14.66 0.56 -8.03
N GLY A 215 -15.12 0.83 -6.81
CA GLY A 215 -14.38 0.50 -5.60
C GLY A 215 -14.08 -0.99 -5.48
N ILE A 216 -15.10 -1.83 -5.72
CA ILE A 216 -14.99 -3.29 -5.68
C ILE A 216 -14.02 -3.79 -6.75
N LEU A 217 -14.12 -3.30 -7.98
CA LEU A 217 -13.20 -3.67 -9.07
C LEU A 217 -11.77 -3.23 -8.81
N LEU A 218 -11.57 -2.06 -8.18
CA LEU A 218 -10.26 -1.58 -7.83
C LEU A 218 -9.64 -2.42 -6.70
N GLU A 219 -10.44 -2.82 -5.71
CA GLU A 219 -10.04 -3.78 -4.69
C GLU A 219 -9.68 -5.14 -5.29
N GLU A 220 -10.51 -5.69 -6.19
CA GLU A 220 -10.23 -6.93 -6.92
C GLU A 220 -8.93 -6.81 -7.71
N PHE A 221 -8.71 -5.68 -8.40
CA PHE A 221 -7.49 -5.44 -9.17
C PHE A 221 -6.23 -5.51 -8.31
N VAL A 222 -6.30 -4.95 -7.11
CA VAL A 222 -5.17 -4.85 -6.18
C VAL A 222 -4.96 -6.16 -5.41
N THR A 223 -6.02 -6.75 -4.87
CA THR A 223 -5.98 -7.96 -4.02
C THR A 223 -5.92 -9.26 -4.83
N ARG A 224 -6.37 -9.22 -6.10
CA ARG A 224 -6.55 -10.37 -7.00
C ARG A 224 -7.57 -11.40 -6.48
N ILE A 225 -8.46 -10.98 -5.59
CA ILE A 225 -9.55 -11.81 -5.09
C ILE A 225 -10.81 -11.44 -5.89
N PRO A 226 -11.40 -12.38 -6.66
CA PRO A 226 -12.58 -12.10 -7.45
C PRO A 226 -13.78 -11.82 -6.55
N ARG A 227 -14.57 -10.80 -6.89
CA ARG A 227 -15.80 -10.40 -6.16
C ARG A 227 -17.02 -10.33 -7.08
N GLU A 228 -17.20 -11.34 -7.91
CA GLU A 228 -18.26 -11.36 -8.92
C GLU A 228 -19.68 -11.29 -8.33
N ASP A 229 -19.91 -11.90 -7.16
CA ASP A 229 -21.24 -11.91 -6.54
C ASP A 229 -21.68 -10.50 -6.11
N GLU A 230 -20.76 -9.71 -5.55
CA GLU A 230 -21.02 -8.31 -5.19
C GLU A 230 -21.24 -7.42 -6.43
N LEU A 231 -20.54 -7.70 -7.53
CA LEU A 231 -20.69 -6.97 -8.79
C LEU A 231 -22.03 -7.28 -9.48
N LYS A 232 -22.50 -8.53 -9.42
CA LYS A 232 -23.81 -8.94 -9.97
C LYS A 232 -24.98 -8.28 -9.27
N GLU A 233 -24.85 -7.94 -7.98
CA GLU A 233 -25.88 -7.20 -7.24
C GLU A 233 -25.97 -5.72 -7.66
N LEU A 234 -24.90 -5.14 -8.22
CA LEU A 234 -24.80 -3.71 -8.49
C LEU A 234 -24.91 -3.35 -9.98
N LEU A 235 -24.49 -4.26 -10.86
CA LEU A 235 -24.35 -4.02 -12.29
C LEU A 235 -25.41 -4.78 -13.09
N SER A 236 -25.82 -4.20 -14.23
CA SER A 236 -26.69 -4.91 -15.17
C SER A 236 -25.92 -6.01 -15.89
N GLU A 237 -26.61 -7.03 -16.41
CA GLU A 237 -25.96 -8.09 -17.19
C GLU A 237 -25.19 -7.55 -18.40
N GLN A 238 -25.66 -6.47 -19.02
CA GLN A 238 -24.96 -5.82 -20.12
C GLN A 238 -23.60 -5.24 -19.69
N ASP A 239 -23.56 -4.58 -18.53
CA ASP A 239 -22.32 -4.03 -17.96
C ASP A 239 -21.34 -5.16 -17.63
N LEU A 240 -21.82 -6.27 -17.06
CA LEU A 240 -21.00 -7.44 -16.75
C LEU A 240 -20.39 -8.05 -18.01
N LEU A 241 -21.15 -8.20 -19.10
CA LEU A 241 -20.63 -8.69 -20.38
C LEU A 241 -19.51 -7.80 -20.93
N VAL A 242 -19.64 -6.47 -20.81
CA VAL A 242 -18.59 -5.53 -21.22
C VAL A 242 -17.32 -5.70 -20.38
N LEU A 243 -17.48 -5.90 -19.06
CA LEU A 243 -16.36 -6.15 -18.15
C LEU A 243 -15.68 -7.49 -18.42
N GLU A 244 -16.43 -8.54 -18.73
CA GLU A 244 -15.91 -9.85 -19.12
C GLU A 244 -15.12 -9.76 -20.43
N ALA A 245 -15.64 -9.04 -21.43
CA ALA A 245 -14.95 -8.80 -22.69
C ALA A 245 -13.62 -8.04 -22.50
N ARG A 246 -13.51 -7.21 -21.46
CA ARG A 246 -12.32 -6.38 -21.16
C ARG A 246 -11.60 -6.81 -19.88
N ARG A 247 -11.44 -8.12 -19.69
CA ARG A 247 -10.89 -8.76 -18.47
C ARG A 247 -9.57 -8.16 -17.97
N THR A 248 -8.68 -7.70 -18.85
CA THR A 248 -7.36 -7.17 -18.47
C THR A 248 -7.43 -5.82 -17.75
N HIS A 249 -8.46 -5.02 -18.01
CA HIS A 249 -8.57 -3.63 -17.53
C HIS A 249 -10.00 -3.30 -17.06
N ARG A 250 -10.59 -4.17 -16.25
CA ARG A 250 -11.97 -4.02 -15.75
C ARG A 250 -12.27 -2.64 -15.11
N PRO A 251 -11.41 -2.07 -14.24
CA PRO A 251 -11.69 -0.74 -13.66
C PRO A 251 -11.79 0.37 -14.71
N VAL A 252 -10.94 0.33 -15.75
CA VAL A 252 -10.94 1.30 -16.85
C VAL A 252 -12.19 1.13 -17.72
N ALA A 253 -12.58 -0.12 -17.98
CA ALA A 253 -13.83 -0.41 -18.70
C ALA A 253 -15.05 0.14 -17.96
N LEU A 254 -15.08 0.05 -16.62
CA LEU A 254 -16.17 0.62 -15.83
C LEU A 254 -16.18 2.16 -15.86
N ILE A 255 -15.02 2.81 -15.84
CA ILE A 255 -14.91 4.27 -16.00
C ILE A 255 -15.48 4.71 -17.35
N GLU A 256 -15.28 3.93 -18.41
CA GLU A 256 -15.90 4.19 -19.72
C GLU A 256 -17.42 4.05 -19.65
N ILE A 257 -17.95 3.03 -18.98
CA ILE A 257 -19.40 2.86 -18.75
C ILE A 257 -19.97 4.06 -17.98
N MET A 258 -19.26 4.56 -16.95
CA MET A 258 -19.64 5.78 -16.23
C MET A 258 -19.72 7.00 -17.14
N ALA A 259 -18.70 7.20 -17.99
CA ALA A 259 -18.66 8.31 -18.93
C ALA A 259 -19.81 8.25 -19.94
N GLN A 260 -20.10 7.05 -20.46
CA GLN A 260 -21.23 6.81 -21.37
C GLN A 260 -22.56 7.11 -20.70
N GLU A 261 -22.75 6.71 -19.44
CA GLU A 261 -23.98 6.97 -18.69
C GLU A 261 -24.19 8.47 -18.44
N VAL A 262 -23.15 9.19 -18.01
CA VAL A 262 -23.21 10.66 -17.84
C VAL A 262 -23.52 11.36 -19.16
N ALA A 263 -22.89 10.93 -20.27
CA ALA A 263 -23.15 11.48 -21.59
C ALA A 263 -24.57 11.18 -22.09
N ARG A 264 -25.11 9.98 -21.79
CA ARG A 264 -26.48 9.57 -22.12
C ARG A 264 -27.49 10.49 -21.43
N ILE A 265 -27.30 10.74 -20.13
CA ILE A 265 -28.17 11.63 -19.35
C ILE A 265 -28.11 13.06 -19.90
N ALA A 266 -26.91 13.58 -20.19
CA ALA A 266 -26.74 14.92 -20.75
C ALA A 266 -27.37 15.10 -22.15
N ARG A 267 -27.50 14.03 -22.94
CA ARG A 267 -28.26 14.08 -24.21
C ARG A 267 -29.77 14.12 -24.00
N ALA A 268 -30.26 13.44 -22.96
CA ALA A 268 -31.68 13.35 -22.66
C ALA A 268 -32.21 14.57 -21.89
N GLN A 269 -31.34 15.23 -21.10
CA GLN A 269 -31.72 16.33 -20.21
C GLN A 269 -30.81 17.55 -20.43
N THR A 270 -31.36 18.58 -21.07
CA THR A 270 -30.64 19.85 -21.34
C THR A 270 -30.28 20.58 -20.04
N THR A 271 -31.18 20.59 -19.06
CA THR A 271 -30.96 21.19 -17.73
C THR A 271 -29.73 20.60 -17.04
N PHE A 272 -29.57 19.27 -17.08
CA PHE A 272 -28.38 18.61 -16.54
C PHE A 272 -27.12 18.98 -17.32
N ARG A 273 -27.19 18.99 -18.65
CA ARG A 273 -26.05 19.30 -19.53
C ARG A 273 -25.51 20.71 -19.32
N GLU A 274 -26.38 21.68 -19.07
CA GLU A 274 -26.03 23.08 -18.80
C GLU A 274 -25.62 23.31 -17.34
N SER A 275 -25.91 22.35 -16.44
CA SER A 275 -25.54 22.45 -15.04
C SER A 275 -24.03 22.32 -14.82
N PRO A 276 -23.49 22.93 -13.73
CA PRO A 276 -22.10 22.74 -13.33
C PRO A 276 -21.79 21.29 -12.91
N TYR A 277 -22.82 20.48 -12.61
CA TYR A 277 -22.63 19.08 -12.21
C TYR A 277 -22.16 18.21 -13.38
N PHE A 278 -22.59 18.49 -14.61
CA PHE A 278 -22.14 17.72 -15.77
C PHE A 278 -20.63 17.82 -15.98
N SER A 279 -20.09 19.05 -15.99
CA SER A 279 -18.65 19.27 -16.14
C SER A 279 -17.85 18.73 -14.95
N ARG A 280 -18.38 18.87 -13.72
CA ARG A 280 -17.74 18.32 -12.52
C ARG A 280 -17.71 16.79 -12.52
N LEU A 281 -18.79 16.12 -12.94
CA LEU A 281 -18.84 14.66 -13.04
C LEU A 281 -17.85 14.13 -14.07
N LEU A 282 -17.74 14.75 -15.24
CA LEU A 282 -16.72 14.38 -16.23
C LEU A 282 -15.30 14.57 -15.69
N ASN A 283 -15.05 15.64 -14.93
CA ASN A 283 -13.75 15.85 -14.28
C ASN A 283 -13.45 14.77 -13.23
N CYS A 284 -14.44 14.36 -12.41
CA CYS A 284 -14.27 13.26 -11.48
C CYS A 284 -13.94 11.95 -12.20
N ILE A 285 -14.62 11.65 -13.32
CA ILE A 285 -14.37 10.45 -14.13
C ILE A 285 -12.95 10.45 -14.70
N ASP A 286 -12.49 11.58 -15.23
CA ASP A 286 -11.11 11.73 -15.73
C ASP A 286 -10.07 11.53 -14.62
N GLN A 287 -10.29 12.13 -13.44
CA GLN A 287 -9.44 11.91 -12.27
C GLN A 287 -9.41 10.43 -11.84
N LEU A 288 -10.55 9.74 -11.79
CA LEU A 288 -10.58 8.31 -11.48
C LEU A 288 -9.78 7.49 -12.51
N GLY A 289 -9.86 7.82 -13.80
CA GLY A 289 -9.05 7.21 -14.86
C GLY A 289 -7.54 7.42 -14.66
N HIS A 290 -7.14 8.66 -14.35
CA HIS A 290 -5.75 8.99 -14.04
C HIS A 290 -5.23 8.19 -12.84
N HIS A 291 -5.97 8.19 -11.72
CA HIS A 291 -5.55 7.49 -10.50
C HIS A 291 -5.59 5.97 -10.63
N THR A 292 -6.51 5.40 -11.43
CA THR A 292 -6.49 3.98 -11.79
C THR A 292 -5.18 3.60 -12.47
N THR A 293 -4.71 4.45 -13.40
CA THR A 293 -3.44 4.23 -14.11
C THR A 293 -2.24 4.32 -13.16
N LEU A 294 -2.27 5.26 -12.21
CA LEU A 294 -1.25 5.35 -11.16
C LEU A 294 -1.22 4.10 -10.27
N ILE A 295 -2.38 3.60 -9.84
CA ILE A 295 -2.49 2.35 -9.06
C ILE A 295 -1.98 1.16 -9.86
N HIS A 296 -2.29 1.10 -11.16
CA HIS A 296 -1.76 0.07 -12.05
C HIS A 296 -0.22 0.10 -12.08
N SER A 297 0.38 1.27 -12.26
CA SER A 297 1.84 1.45 -12.22
C SER A 297 2.41 1.04 -10.86
N LEU A 298 1.85 1.56 -9.76
CA LEU A 298 2.26 1.22 -8.39
C LEU A 298 2.13 -0.27 -8.05
N THR A 299 1.29 -1.01 -8.76
CA THR A 299 1.13 -2.45 -8.56
C THR A 299 2.03 -3.27 -9.48
N LYS A 300 2.24 -2.84 -10.74
CA LYS A 300 2.89 -3.63 -11.80
C LYS A 300 4.35 -3.28 -12.05
N THR A 301 4.78 -2.05 -11.74
CA THR A 301 6.14 -1.58 -12.01
C THR A 301 6.92 -1.38 -10.69
N PRO A 302 7.49 -2.46 -10.11
CA PRO A 302 8.33 -2.32 -8.91
C PRO A 302 9.63 -1.56 -9.24
N VAL A 303 10.31 -1.10 -8.18
CA VAL A 303 11.63 -0.48 -8.32
C VAL A 303 12.59 -1.48 -9.01
N PRO A 304 13.38 -1.05 -10.02
CA PRO A 304 14.20 -1.97 -10.78
C PRO A 304 15.14 -2.81 -9.92
N PRO A 305 15.29 -4.11 -10.22
CA PRO A 305 15.95 -5.05 -9.32
C PRO A 305 17.46 -4.85 -9.17
N ILE A 306 18.08 -4.17 -10.11
CA ILE A 306 19.49 -3.82 -10.06
C ILE A 306 19.81 -2.96 -8.83
N PHE A 307 18.90 -2.04 -8.46
CA PHE A 307 19.10 -1.16 -7.31
C PHE A 307 19.15 -1.94 -6.00
N TYR A 308 18.49 -3.10 -5.92
CA TYR A 308 18.51 -3.92 -4.71
C TYR A 308 19.48 -5.08 -4.66
N THR A 309 19.93 -5.53 -5.82
CA THR A 309 20.85 -6.66 -5.89
C THR A 309 22.21 -6.28 -5.29
N HIS A 310 22.71 -5.07 -5.54
CA HIS A 310 23.99 -4.63 -4.95
C HIS A 310 23.95 -4.47 -3.43
N ALA A 311 22.89 -3.85 -2.90
CA ALA A 311 22.73 -3.67 -1.45
C ALA A 311 22.64 -5.03 -0.73
N LEU A 312 21.93 -6.00 -1.31
CA LEU A 312 21.87 -7.36 -0.75
C LEU A 312 23.25 -8.03 -0.75
N ARG A 313 24.00 -7.96 -1.86
CA ARG A 313 25.34 -8.54 -1.95
C ARG A 313 26.29 -7.93 -0.92
N PHE A 314 26.28 -6.61 -0.80
CA PHE A 314 27.10 -5.90 0.17
C PHE A 314 26.74 -6.27 1.61
N LEU A 315 25.45 -6.24 1.96
CA LEU A 315 24.96 -6.65 3.28
C LEU A 315 25.35 -8.10 3.62
N THR A 316 25.17 -9.02 2.68
CA THR A 316 25.47 -10.44 2.87
C THR A 316 26.96 -10.63 3.11
N LEU A 317 27.82 -10.04 2.26
CA LEU A 317 29.27 -10.10 2.45
C LEU A 317 29.70 -9.51 3.78
N TYR A 318 29.12 -8.38 4.18
CA TYR A 318 29.42 -7.73 5.47
C TYR A 318 29.10 -8.67 6.64
N VAL A 319 27.88 -9.20 6.70
CA VAL A 319 27.44 -10.06 7.82
C VAL A 319 28.20 -11.38 7.88
N PHE A 320 28.49 -12.02 6.75
CA PHE A 320 29.22 -13.29 6.73
C PHE A 320 30.73 -13.13 6.98
N THR A 321 31.32 -11.97 6.69
CA THR A 321 32.75 -11.74 7.01
C THR A 321 32.95 -11.18 8.42
N LEU A 322 31.93 -10.58 9.02
CA LEU A 322 31.96 -10.03 10.38
C LEU A 322 32.43 -11.01 11.47
N PRO A 323 31.96 -12.28 11.56
CA PRO A 323 32.44 -13.20 12.59
C PRO A 323 33.95 -13.46 12.51
N LEU A 324 34.56 -13.44 11.31
CA LEU A 324 36.00 -13.63 11.13
C LEU A 324 36.82 -12.44 11.66
N ALA A 325 36.24 -11.24 11.67
CA ALA A 325 36.88 -10.02 12.18
C ALA A 325 36.68 -9.82 13.69
N LEU A 326 35.68 -10.46 14.29
CA LEU A 326 35.36 -10.34 15.72
C LEU A 326 35.87 -11.51 16.57
N VAL A 327 36.35 -12.59 15.93
CA VAL A 327 36.68 -13.86 16.61
C VAL A 327 37.80 -13.75 17.64
N ASP A 328 38.73 -12.80 17.46
CA ASP A 328 39.82 -12.50 18.40
C ASP A 328 39.45 -11.43 19.45
N LYS A 329 38.39 -10.64 19.20
CA LYS A 329 37.95 -9.55 20.08
C LYS A 329 36.90 -9.97 21.10
N ILE A 330 36.07 -10.96 20.78
CA ILE A 330 34.94 -11.39 21.60
C ILE A 330 35.08 -12.88 21.94
N PRO A 331 34.78 -13.30 23.19
CA PRO A 331 34.73 -14.72 23.53
C PRO A 331 33.74 -15.48 22.63
N GLY A 332 34.15 -16.67 22.15
CA GLY A 332 33.38 -17.42 21.15
C GLY A 332 31.92 -17.71 21.52
N GLY A 333 31.60 -17.89 22.81
CA GLY A 333 30.22 -18.06 23.28
C GLY A 333 29.34 -16.82 23.11
N ALA A 334 29.92 -15.62 23.22
CA ALA A 334 29.22 -14.36 23.02
C ALA A 334 29.20 -13.92 21.55
N LEU A 335 30.13 -14.42 20.72
CA LEU A 335 30.18 -14.10 19.28
C LEU A 335 28.88 -14.50 18.56
N VAL A 336 28.36 -15.70 18.82
CA VAL A 336 27.16 -16.23 18.17
C VAL A 336 25.92 -15.33 18.37
N PRO A 337 25.52 -14.98 19.61
CA PRO A 337 24.37 -14.09 19.81
C PRO A 337 24.62 -12.67 19.29
N VAL A 338 25.86 -12.17 19.33
CA VAL A 338 26.19 -10.84 18.77
C VAL A 338 25.98 -10.80 17.26
N ILE A 339 26.50 -11.79 16.53
CA ILE A 339 26.29 -11.84 15.07
C ILE A 339 24.82 -12.09 14.73
N GLY A 340 24.12 -12.92 15.50
CA GLY A 340 22.68 -13.13 15.36
C GLY A 340 21.90 -11.82 15.48
N LEU A 341 22.20 -11.02 16.51
CA LEU A 341 21.58 -9.70 16.72
C LEU A 341 21.90 -8.73 15.58
N MET A 342 23.17 -8.61 15.18
CA MET A 342 23.56 -7.72 14.08
C MET A 342 22.89 -8.12 12.75
N THR A 343 22.84 -9.42 12.46
CA THR A 343 22.16 -9.94 11.27
C THR A 343 20.68 -9.60 11.31
N TRP A 344 20.03 -9.82 12.46
CA TRP A 344 18.61 -9.54 12.65
C TRP A 344 18.28 -8.05 12.43
N ILE A 345 19.09 -7.13 12.96
CA ILE A 345 18.89 -5.68 12.77
C ILE A 345 19.08 -5.28 11.31
N LEU A 346 20.20 -5.66 10.69
CA LEU A 346 20.54 -5.20 9.34
C LEU A 346 19.62 -5.80 8.27
N PHE A 347 19.31 -7.10 8.35
CA PHE A 347 18.31 -7.72 7.48
C PHE A 347 16.89 -7.27 7.81
N GLY A 348 16.59 -6.92 9.07
CA GLY A 348 15.33 -6.30 9.46
C GLY A 348 15.06 -4.99 8.73
N LEU A 349 16.06 -4.10 8.67
CA LEU A 349 15.95 -2.84 7.92
C LEU A 349 15.75 -3.08 6.41
N ARG A 350 16.44 -4.08 5.86
CA ARG A 350 16.24 -4.48 4.46
C ARG A 350 14.80 -4.95 4.20
N GLU A 351 14.29 -5.87 5.02
CA GLU A 351 12.94 -6.42 4.84
C GLU A 351 11.87 -5.34 5.02
N LEU A 352 12.05 -4.41 5.96
CA LEU A 352 11.17 -3.26 6.11
C LEU A 352 11.05 -2.48 4.79
N GLY A 353 12.17 -2.19 4.14
CA GLY A 353 12.20 -1.50 2.85
C GLY A 353 11.55 -2.28 1.72
N ILE A 354 11.61 -3.61 1.73
CA ILE A 354 10.95 -4.46 0.72
C ILE A 354 9.45 -4.49 0.95
N LYS A 355 8.99 -4.69 2.18
CA LYS A 355 7.57 -4.73 2.50
C LYS A 355 6.88 -3.38 2.25
N ALA A 356 7.58 -2.27 2.52
CA ALA A 356 7.08 -0.94 2.18
C ALA A 356 6.92 -0.71 0.66
N GLN A 357 7.69 -1.40 -0.20
CA GLN A 357 7.54 -1.27 -1.66
C GLN A 357 6.24 -1.89 -2.20
N TYR A 358 5.62 -2.80 -1.45
CA TYR A 358 4.39 -3.47 -1.87
C TYR A 358 3.24 -3.17 -0.90
N PRO A 359 2.81 -1.89 -0.80
CA PRO A 359 1.91 -1.41 0.26
C PRO A 359 0.58 -2.16 0.30
N PHE A 360 0.05 -2.52 -0.88
CA PHE A 360 -1.22 -3.19 -0.99
C PHE A 360 -1.17 -4.69 -0.63
N SER A 361 -0.15 -5.42 -1.10
CA SER A 361 -0.04 -6.86 -0.81
C SER A 361 0.35 -7.16 0.63
N THR A 362 1.08 -6.23 1.25
CA THR A 362 1.52 -6.29 2.65
C THR A 362 0.41 -5.85 3.60
N GLY A 363 -0.69 -5.27 3.10
CA GLY A 363 -1.79 -4.75 3.90
C GLY A 363 -1.44 -3.48 4.69
N LEU A 364 -0.34 -2.81 4.33
CA LEU A 364 0.02 -1.50 4.90
C LEU A 364 -0.98 -0.41 4.51
N VAL A 365 -1.60 -0.58 3.33
CA VAL A 365 -2.78 0.18 2.92
C VAL A 365 -3.97 -0.75 2.99
N ASN A 366 -4.88 -0.48 3.94
CA ASN A 366 -6.10 -1.25 4.10
C ASN A 366 -7.16 -0.76 3.12
N VAL A 367 -7.27 -1.47 2.00
CA VAL A 367 -8.21 -1.19 0.92
C VAL A 367 -9.68 -1.37 1.37
N LYS A 368 -9.95 -2.36 2.23
CA LYS A 368 -11.31 -2.80 2.59
C LYS A 368 -12.04 -1.82 3.51
N THR A 369 -11.39 -1.41 4.61
CA THR A 369 -11.99 -0.46 5.58
C THR A 369 -12.32 0.87 4.94
N VAL A 370 -11.51 1.25 3.97
CA VAL A 370 -11.60 2.54 3.31
C VAL A 370 -12.74 2.57 2.26
N TRP A 371 -13.01 1.44 1.61
CA TRP A 371 -14.17 1.33 0.72
C TRP A 371 -15.49 1.35 1.50
N GLU A 372 -15.55 0.61 2.61
CA GLU A 372 -16.68 0.66 3.53
C GLU A 372 -16.96 2.10 4.00
N GLU A 373 -15.92 2.92 4.20
CA GLU A 373 -16.07 4.36 4.50
C GLU A 373 -16.63 5.19 3.33
N VAL A 374 -16.30 4.89 2.07
CA VAL A 374 -16.87 5.61 0.92
C VAL A 374 -18.36 5.31 0.79
N VAL A 375 -18.74 4.05 0.97
CA VAL A 375 -20.15 3.59 0.99
C VAL A 375 -20.89 4.16 2.21
N PHE A 376 -20.24 4.28 3.37
CA PHE A 376 -20.86 4.74 4.60
C PHE A 376 -20.99 6.28 4.70
N ASN A 377 -20.02 7.03 4.16
CA ASN A 377 -19.99 8.50 4.21
C ASN A 377 -20.70 9.17 3.02
N THR A 378 -21.36 8.40 2.16
CA THR A 378 -22.26 8.95 1.15
C THR A 378 -23.64 9.21 1.78
N PRO A 379 -24.25 10.39 1.54
CA PRO A 379 -25.49 10.81 2.22
C PRO A 379 -26.67 9.86 1.96
N ASP A 380 -27.69 9.90 2.82
CA ASP A 380 -28.85 8.97 2.83
C ASP A 380 -29.58 8.85 1.47
N LEU A 381 -29.48 9.86 0.60
CA LEU A 381 -29.93 9.83 -0.81
C LEU A 381 -29.39 8.60 -1.56
N LEU A 382 -28.18 8.17 -1.22
CA LEU A 382 -27.50 7.03 -1.79
C LEU A 382 -28.08 5.69 -1.32
N LYS A 383 -28.45 5.60 -0.04
CA LYS A 383 -29.10 4.40 0.54
C LYS A 383 -30.48 4.21 -0.08
N ASP A 384 -31.22 5.29 -0.26
CA ASP A 384 -32.52 5.28 -0.93
C ASP A 384 -32.37 4.93 -2.41
N ALA A 385 -31.34 5.46 -3.09
CA ALA A 385 -31.07 5.15 -4.49
C ALA A 385 -30.63 3.69 -4.69
N VAL A 386 -29.77 3.15 -3.83
CA VAL A 386 -29.37 1.72 -3.83
C VAL A 386 -30.58 0.83 -3.52
N GLN A 387 -31.41 1.19 -2.54
CA GLN A 387 -32.64 0.45 -2.25
C GLN A 387 -33.66 0.52 -3.40
N LYS A 388 -33.76 1.66 -4.10
CA LYS A 388 -34.61 1.80 -5.29
C LYS A 388 -34.11 0.93 -6.44
N VAL A 389 -32.80 0.88 -6.69
CA VAL A 389 -32.21 -0.03 -7.68
C VAL A 389 -32.46 -1.49 -7.30
N LYS A 390 -32.25 -1.87 -6.04
CA LYS A 390 -32.57 -3.22 -5.53
C LYS A 390 -34.05 -3.61 -5.59
N LYS A 391 -34.97 -2.63 -5.72
CA LYS A 391 -36.40 -2.86 -5.93
C LYS A 391 -36.82 -2.90 -7.40
N GLN A 392 -35.97 -2.41 -8.30
CA GLN A 392 -36.23 -2.32 -9.73
C GLN A 392 -35.54 -3.44 -10.54
N MET A 393 -34.53 -4.07 -9.95
CA MET A 393 -34.02 -5.40 -10.35
C MET A 393 -34.82 -6.47 -9.63
#